data_AF-A0A1G5X6R0-F1
#
_entry.id   AF-A0A1G5X6R0-F1
#
_cell.length_a   1.000
_cell.length_b   1.000
_cell.length_c   1.000
_cell.angle_alpha   90.00
_cell.angle_beta   90.00
_cell.angle_gamma   90.00
#
_symmetry.space_group_name_H-M   'P 1'
#
loop_
_entity.id
_entity.type
_entity.pdbx_description
1 polymer ?
#
loop_
_entity_poly.entity_id
_entity_poly.type
_entity_poly.pdbx_seq_one_letter_code
_entity_poly.pdbx_strand_id
1 'polypeptide(L)'
;MATINYLKRENNTQKVYLTESTIEITPLLQDNYSYILDSMKKENFILKNEKCNLFKEMVFDCKVVGFCSYDFSREFMTAALNNIYILPEFRGNGLFLEELRKTMSEHNKPSIMEPTRFVVELLIKYGYAEMINENIVASAIEFVVPGEHVIANREIETEEELSTHFYDLNICASIHLLNVDKCLIAYSLALNDDIIRYDCMEKRSEINDNYFKRIKELFINNDSEILDTLVNLEEKLPLKTLTLEEVIGSDDELSHYIETLIDDAHVTYSDALKIRDQIKEEYEAGMIVNESLLIRLAYLFNIPEEARLITHDEKCPYCDMPIDSHDKYCHYCGINLNYNPDEVENNLISSINQFSDEIYPNEDIRYIAYKFLKMIYEKIEFEYAMFMCESNYNITQKRLKKYLNDNNYINSENITQEGIDFLNNHPLHYYEKYHMDIVDYSKFEDFFWKNSDLNKEEICLKFLDKYDDEEIEEIKEEIKRNISL
;
A
#
# COMPACT_ATOMS: atom_id res chain seq x y z
N MET A 1 -13.20 20.00 47.66
CA MET A 1 -12.66 19.29 46.48
C MET A 1 -11.16 19.50 46.49
N ALA A 2 -10.36 18.44 46.51
CA ALA A 2 -8.91 18.56 46.39
C ALA A 2 -8.59 19.03 44.96
N THR A 3 -7.80 20.09 44.83
CA THR A 3 -7.35 20.59 43.53
C THR A 3 -6.36 19.57 42.95
N ILE A 4 -6.76 18.84 41.90
CA ILE A 4 -5.87 17.93 41.19
C ILE A 4 -4.80 18.77 40.49
N ASN A 5 -3.52 18.47 40.75
CA ASN A 5 -2.40 19.14 40.08
C ASN A 5 -2.07 18.40 38.78
N TYR A 6 -2.77 18.77 37.71
CA TYR A 6 -2.56 18.18 36.38
C TYR A 6 -1.15 18.49 35.85
N LEU A 7 -0.53 17.50 35.19
CA LEU A 7 0.66 17.75 34.39
C LEU A 7 0.30 18.65 33.21
N LYS A 8 1.11 19.69 32.97
CA LYS A 8 0.86 20.66 31.90
C LYS A 8 1.83 20.47 30.73
N ARG A 9 1.32 20.65 29.51
CA ARG A 9 2.09 20.65 28.27
C ARG A 9 2.00 22.00 27.60
N GLU A 10 3.12 22.50 27.08
CA GLU A 10 3.11 23.73 26.30
C GLU A 10 2.41 23.51 24.97
N ASN A 11 1.59 24.47 24.54
CA ASN A 11 0.88 24.47 23.26
C ASN A 11 0.02 23.21 22.99
N ASN A 12 -0.55 22.60 24.04
CA ASN A 12 -1.37 21.39 23.95
C ASN A 12 -0.65 20.20 23.26
N THR A 13 0.68 20.17 23.31
CA THR A 13 1.48 19.10 22.69
C THR A 13 1.41 17.80 23.49
N GLN A 14 1.22 16.68 22.81
CA GLN A 14 1.28 15.36 23.44
C GLN A 14 2.74 14.91 23.57
N LYS A 15 3.10 14.28 24.70
CA LYS A 15 4.31 13.45 24.75
C LYS A 15 4.00 12.06 24.23
N VAL A 16 4.86 11.57 23.35
CA VAL A 16 4.82 10.20 22.79
C VAL A 16 5.99 9.42 23.34
N TYR A 17 5.73 8.21 23.81
CA TYR A 17 6.74 7.24 24.23
C TYR A 17 6.67 6.09 23.21
N LEU A 18 7.71 5.95 22.40
CA LEU A 18 7.84 4.89 21.42
C LEU A 18 9.17 4.16 21.67
N THR A 19 9.14 2.83 21.74
CA THR A 19 10.32 1.99 21.94
C THR A 19 10.14 0.66 21.21
N GLU A 20 11.25 0.03 20.83
CA GLU A 20 11.25 -1.34 20.29
C GLU A 20 11.12 -2.39 21.41
N SER A 21 11.42 -1.98 22.64
CA SER A 21 11.18 -2.79 23.84
C SER A 21 9.78 -2.54 24.39
N THR A 22 9.42 -3.24 25.46
CA THR A 22 8.14 -3.07 26.12
C THR A 22 8.12 -1.90 27.12
N ILE A 23 7.04 -1.12 27.10
CA ILE A 23 6.64 -0.15 28.13
C ILE A 23 5.64 -0.82 29.06
N GLU A 24 5.95 -0.84 30.36
CA GLU A 24 4.99 -1.23 31.40
C GLU A 24 4.12 -0.02 31.78
N ILE A 25 2.81 -0.10 31.54
CA ILE A 25 1.88 1.04 31.63
C ILE A 25 1.69 1.50 33.08
N THR A 26 1.38 0.58 34.01
CA THR A 26 1.14 0.95 35.42
C THR A 26 2.35 1.63 36.07
N PRO A 27 3.60 1.13 35.92
CA PRO A 27 4.78 1.84 36.39
C PRO A 27 4.91 3.25 35.79
N LEU A 28 4.71 3.40 34.48
CA LEU A 28 4.76 4.71 33.81
C LEU A 28 3.73 5.69 34.39
N LEU A 29 2.49 5.23 34.58
CA LEU A 29 1.41 6.01 35.18
C LEU A 29 1.70 6.36 36.65
N GLN A 30 2.26 5.42 37.42
CA GLN A 30 2.61 5.65 38.82
C GLN A 30 3.68 6.75 38.96
N ASP A 31 4.69 6.72 38.10
CA ASP A 31 5.82 7.65 38.18
C ASP A 31 5.49 9.05 37.66
N ASN A 32 4.64 9.14 36.63
CA ASN A 32 4.44 10.40 35.90
C ASN A 32 3.00 10.95 35.94
N TYR A 33 2.00 10.09 36.17
CA TYR A 33 0.58 10.40 35.99
C TYR A 33 -0.30 9.83 37.11
N SER A 34 0.15 9.92 38.37
CA SER A 34 -0.51 9.25 39.51
C SER A 34 -2.00 9.58 39.67
N TYR A 35 -2.40 10.80 39.33
CA TYR A 35 -3.81 11.22 39.35
C TYR A 35 -4.69 10.47 38.33
N ILE A 36 -4.13 10.07 37.20
CA ILE A 36 -4.81 9.21 36.21
C ILE A 36 -4.97 7.81 36.78
N LEU A 37 -3.89 7.24 37.33
CA LEU A 37 -3.92 5.91 37.95
C LEU A 37 -4.91 5.84 39.13
N ASP A 38 -4.95 6.88 39.97
CA ASP A 38 -5.90 6.99 41.07
C ASP A 38 -7.35 7.05 40.57
N SER A 39 -7.59 7.73 39.45
CA SER A 39 -8.91 7.81 38.84
C SER A 39 -9.33 6.47 38.22
N MET A 40 -8.43 5.79 37.52
CA MET A 40 -8.65 4.43 37.02
C MET A 40 -9.06 3.48 38.15
N LYS A 41 -8.33 3.50 39.27
CA LYS A 41 -8.65 2.67 40.45
C LYS A 41 -10.02 3.00 41.05
N LYS A 42 -10.42 4.28 41.11
CA LYS A 42 -11.74 4.70 41.60
C LYS A 42 -12.88 4.21 40.72
N GLU A 43 -12.65 4.13 39.42
CA GLU A 43 -13.62 3.65 38.44
C GLU A 43 -13.57 2.13 38.23
N ASN A 44 -12.67 1.44 38.93
CA ASN A 44 -12.34 0.03 38.68
C ASN A 44 -11.99 -0.24 37.20
N PHE A 45 -11.35 0.73 36.54
CA PHE A 45 -10.85 0.55 35.18
C PHE A 45 -9.71 -0.47 35.19
N ILE A 46 -9.83 -1.47 34.33
CA ILE A 46 -8.84 -2.54 34.18
C ILE A 46 -8.16 -2.34 32.83
N LEU A 47 -6.84 -2.27 32.84
CA LEU A 47 -6.03 -2.28 31.63
C LEU A 47 -6.22 -3.62 30.92
N LYS A 48 -6.48 -3.59 29.62
CA LYS A 48 -6.62 -4.80 28.81
C LYS A 48 -5.26 -5.48 28.64
N ASN A 49 -4.24 -4.67 28.34
CA ASN A 49 -2.85 -5.09 28.27
C ASN A 49 -2.01 -4.17 29.14
N GLU A 50 -1.15 -4.75 29.97
CA GLU A 50 -0.26 -4.01 30.88
C GLU A 50 0.99 -3.49 30.19
N LYS A 51 1.23 -4.01 29.00
CA LYS A 51 2.42 -3.79 28.18
C LYS A 51 2.00 -3.17 26.86
N CYS A 52 2.85 -2.30 26.34
CA CYS A 52 2.71 -1.71 25.00
C CYS A 52 4.09 -1.31 24.49
N ASN A 53 4.21 -0.91 23.24
CA ASN A 53 5.44 -0.32 22.70
C ASN A 53 5.25 1.15 22.25
N LEU A 54 3.99 1.60 22.19
CA LEU A 54 3.60 2.99 21.94
C LEU A 54 2.62 3.47 23.02
N PHE A 55 2.99 4.50 23.78
CA PHE A 55 2.14 5.19 24.75
C PHE A 55 2.04 6.67 24.41
N LYS A 56 0.83 7.21 24.32
CA LYS A 56 0.57 8.62 23.97
C LYS A 56 -0.25 9.28 25.08
N GLU A 57 0.16 10.47 25.48
CA GLU A 57 -0.65 11.32 26.35
C GLU A 57 -1.89 11.86 25.61
N MET A 58 -3.02 11.93 26.30
CA MET A 58 -4.18 12.69 25.84
C MET A 58 -4.20 14.06 26.53
N VAL A 59 -4.17 15.13 25.75
CA VAL A 59 -4.02 16.51 26.25
C VAL A 59 -5.22 17.36 25.89
N PHE A 60 -5.81 18.02 26.89
CA PHE A 60 -6.91 18.97 26.71
C PHE A 60 -6.67 20.23 27.53
N ASP A 61 -6.80 21.40 26.92
CA ASP A 61 -6.56 22.69 27.58
C ASP A 61 -5.18 22.73 28.29
N CYS A 62 -4.15 22.27 27.57
CA CYS A 62 -2.76 22.15 28.02
C CYS A 62 -2.56 21.23 29.24
N LYS A 63 -3.55 20.42 29.61
CA LYS A 63 -3.47 19.45 30.71
C LYS A 63 -3.41 18.04 30.14
N VAL A 64 -2.57 17.20 30.69
CA VAL A 64 -2.64 15.76 30.44
C VAL A 64 -3.85 15.22 31.20
N VAL A 65 -4.81 14.63 30.49
CA VAL A 65 -6.13 14.22 31.01
C VAL A 65 -6.44 12.75 30.75
N GLY A 66 -5.51 12.03 30.15
CA GLY A 66 -5.70 10.63 29.77
C GLY A 66 -4.49 10.09 29.05
N PHE A 67 -4.63 8.87 28.55
CA PHE A 67 -3.64 8.24 27.68
C PHE A 67 -4.33 7.25 26.73
N CYS A 68 -3.63 6.94 25.65
CA CYS A 68 -3.87 5.76 24.85
C CYS A 68 -2.56 4.97 24.71
N SER A 69 -2.69 3.65 24.54
CA SER A 69 -1.56 2.78 24.27
C SER A 69 -1.86 1.87 23.08
N TYR A 70 -0.83 1.61 22.29
CA TYR A 70 -0.91 0.79 21.10
C TYR A 70 0.16 -0.29 21.10
N ASP A 71 -0.15 -1.42 20.49
CA ASP A 71 0.86 -2.30 19.90
C ASP A 71 1.12 -1.81 18.47
N PHE A 72 2.27 -1.18 18.30
CA PHE A 72 2.70 -0.54 17.08
C PHE A 72 3.79 -1.37 16.42
N SER A 73 3.56 -1.81 15.18
CA SER A 73 4.64 -2.38 14.37
C SER A 73 5.24 -1.28 13.51
N ARG A 74 6.51 -0.95 13.73
CA ARG A 74 7.26 -0.05 12.83
C ARG A 74 7.37 -0.65 11.43
N GLU A 75 7.57 -1.96 11.36
CA GLU A 75 7.75 -2.70 10.13
C GLU A 75 6.51 -2.55 9.24
N PHE A 76 5.32 -2.81 9.78
CA PHE A 76 4.08 -2.75 9.00
C PHE A 76 3.37 -1.39 9.09
N MET A 77 3.93 -0.44 9.85
CA MET A 77 3.31 0.85 10.19
C MET A 77 1.87 0.70 10.73
N THR A 78 1.56 -0.43 11.34
CA THR A 78 0.25 -0.76 11.90
C THR A 78 0.18 -0.40 13.37
N ALA A 79 -1.00 0.01 13.83
CA ALA A 79 -1.24 0.38 15.21
C ALA A 79 -2.53 -0.30 15.71
N ALA A 80 -2.40 -1.21 16.67
CA ALA A 80 -3.54 -1.81 17.36
C ALA A 80 -3.79 -1.05 18.67
N LEU A 81 -4.95 -0.40 18.82
CA LEU A 81 -5.32 0.32 20.03
C LEU A 81 -5.67 -0.68 21.14
N ASN A 82 -4.86 -0.70 22.20
CA ASN A 82 -5.04 -1.62 23.32
C ASN A 82 -5.82 -0.99 24.46
N ASN A 83 -5.34 0.17 24.93
CA ASN A 83 -5.94 0.87 26.05
C ASN A 83 -6.24 2.31 25.66
N ILE A 84 -7.38 2.80 26.13
CA ILE A 84 -7.68 4.23 26.17
C ILE A 84 -8.35 4.56 27.50
N TYR A 85 -7.85 5.61 28.14
CA TYR A 85 -8.47 6.13 29.35
C TYR A 85 -8.45 7.65 29.33
N ILE A 86 -9.62 8.24 29.55
CA ILE A 86 -9.82 9.68 29.71
C ILE A 86 -10.47 9.89 31.06
N LEU A 87 -9.94 10.84 31.83
CA LEU A 87 -10.51 11.26 33.11
C LEU A 87 -12.00 11.63 32.96
N PRO A 88 -12.88 11.23 33.90
CA PRO A 88 -14.33 11.38 33.76
C PRO A 88 -14.81 12.77 33.38
N GLU A 89 -14.24 13.80 34.00
CA GLU A 89 -14.63 15.20 33.78
C GLU A 89 -14.24 15.75 32.41
N PHE A 90 -13.38 15.05 31.66
CA PHE A 90 -12.96 15.41 30.31
C PHE A 90 -13.60 14.53 29.22
N ARG A 91 -14.39 13.51 29.59
CA ARG A 91 -15.14 12.70 28.64
C ARG A 91 -16.19 13.55 27.92
N GLY A 92 -16.44 13.26 26.65
CA GLY A 92 -17.37 14.01 25.81
C GLY A 92 -16.77 15.20 25.05
N ASN A 93 -15.51 15.56 25.29
CA ASN A 93 -14.79 16.60 24.54
C ASN A 93 -14.21 16.11 23.19
N GLY A 94 -14.65 14.96 22.69
CA GLY A 94 -14.20 14.44 21.39
C GLY A 94 -12.77 13.88 21.34
N LEU A 95 -12.07 13.79 22.48
CA LEU A 95 -10.65 13.39 22.53
C LEU A 95 -10.36 12.02 21.92
N PHE A 96 -11.28 11.06 22.04
CA PHE A 96 -11.12 9.75 21.39
C PHE A 96 -11.15 9.86 19.86
N LEU A 97 -12.07 10.67 19.32
CA LEU A 97 -12.14 10.91 17.88
C LEU A 97 -10.89 11.64 17.38
N GLU A 98 -10.43 12.64 18.12
CA GLU A 98 -9.21 13.37 17.78
C GLU A 98 -8.00 12.45 17.72
N GLU A 99 -7.85 11.55 18.70
CA GLU A 99 -6.78 10.57 18.73
C GLU A 99 -6.86 9.58 17.56
N LEU A 100 -8.04 9.04 17.27
CA LEU A 100 -8.23 8.15 16.11
C LEU A 100 -7.88 8.85 14.79
N ARG A 101 -8.38 10.08 14.59
CA ARG A 101 -8.09 10.89 13.39
C ARG A 101 -6.61 11.15 13.25
N LYS A 102 -5.96 11.51 14.34
CA LYS A 102 -4.52 11.76 14.36
C LYS A 102 -3.75 10.51 13.97
N THR A 103 -4.06 9.37 14.60
CA THR A 103 -3.43 8.08 14.27
C THR A 103 -3.66 7.69 12.81
N MET A 104 -4.87 7.84 12.26
CA MET A 104 -5.14 7.59 10.83
C MET A 104 -4.43 8.56 9.87
N SER A 105 -4.13 9.78 10.33
CA SER A 105 -3.39 10.77 9.54
C SER A 105 -1.86 10.65 9.65
N GLU A 106 -1.37 9.96 10.69
CA GLU A 106 0.06 9.78 10.97
C GLU A 106 0.55 8.38 10.56
N HIS A 107 -0.34 7.39 10.57
CA HIS A 107 -0.06 5.96 10.37
C HIS A 107 -1.11 5.30 9.46
N ASN A 108 -0.99 3.99 9.23
CA ASN A 108 -2.01 3.21 8.53
C ASN A 108 -3.32 3.13 9.35
N LYS A 109 -4.39 2.61 8.71
CA LYS A 109 -5.68 2.32 9.37
C LYS A 109 -5.42 1.56 10.68
N PRO A 110 -5.77 2.12 11.86
CA PRO A 110 -5.56 1.41 13.11
C PRO A 110 -6.60 0.30 13.25
N SER A 111 -6.25 -0.72 14.03
CA SER A 111 -7.22 -1.70 14.56
C SER A 111 -7.50 -1.41 16.04
N ILE A 112 -8.56 -1.99 16.59
CA ILE A 112 -8.88 -1.89 18.02
C ILE A 112 -8.89 -3.28 18.63
N MET A 113 -8.01 -3.50 19.61
CA MET A 113 -7.96 -4.75 20.33
C MET A 113 -9.10 -4.81 21.35
N GLU A 114 -9.91 -5.86 21.24
CA GLU A 114 -11.06 -6.18 22.10
C GLU A 114 -11.91 -4.93 22.43
N PRO A 115 -12.64 -4.36 21.46
CA PRO A 115 -13.43 -3.16 21.72
C PRO A 115 -14.52 -3.45 22.77
N THR A 116 -14.72 -2.53 23.72
CA THR A 116 -15.93 -2.55 24.56
C THR A 116 -17.12 -2.04 23.76
N ARG A 117 -18.34 -2.38 24.19
CA ARG A 117 -19.56 -1.86 23.57
C ARG A 117 -19.56 -0.33 23.51
N PHE A 118 -19.07 0.32 24.58
CA PHE A 118 -18.95 1.78 24.63
C PHE A 118 -18.06 2.34 23.50
N VAL A 119 -16.93 1.68 23.22
CA VAL A 119 -16.05 2.09 22.11
C VAL A 119 -16.77 1.94 20.77
N VAL A 120 -17.48 0.84 20.55
CA VAL A 120 -18.26 0.60 19.32
C VAL A 120 -19.38 1.64 19.16
N GLU A 121 -20.11 1.96 20.24
CA GLU A 121 -21.13 3.03 20.24
C GLU A 121 -20.53 4.40 19.89
N LEU A 122 -19.29 4.68 20.30
CA LEU A 122 -18.57 5.89 19.89
C LEU A 122 -18.20 5.87 18.40
N LEU A 123 -17.76 4.73 17.85
CA LEU A 123 -17.49 4.59 16.41
C LEU A 123 -18.75 4.84 15.58
N ILE A 124 -19.90 4.31 16.02
CA ILE A 124 -21.20 4.59 15.39
C ILE A 124 -21.49 6.09 15.41
N LYS A 125 -21.34 6.72 16.59
CA LYS A 125 -21.57 8.17 16.74
C LYS A 125 -20.69 9.01 15.83
N TYR A 126 -19.47 8.56 15.55
CA TYR A 126 -18.52 9.28 14.69
C TYR A 126 -18.65 8.94 13.21
N GLY A 127 -19.52 7.99 12.84
CA GLY A 127 -19.71 7.56 11.46
C GLY A 127 -18.60 6.64 10.93
N TYR A 128 -17.86 5.98 11.83
CA TYR A 128 -16.86 4.96 11.49
C TYR A 128 -17.40 3.53 11.63
N ALA A 129 -18.62 3.39 12.16
CA ALA A 129 -19.36 2.15 12.21
C ALA A 129 -20.85 2.42 11.97
N GLU A 130 -21.60 1.40 11.55
CA GLU A 130 -23.02 1.48 11.27
C GLU A 130 -23.73 0.21 11.75
N MET A 131 -24.96 0.36 12.24
CA MET A 131 -25.78 -0.78 12.62
C MET A 131 -26.38 -1.42 11.37
N ILE A 132 -26.02 -2.66 11.07
CA ILE A 132 -26.57 -3.44 9.96
C ILE A 132 -27.87 -4.18 10.36
N ASN A 133 -28.12 -4.29 11.67
CA ASN A 133 -29.41 -4.73 12.23
C ASN A 133 -29.58 -4.14 13.64
N GLU A 134 -30.60 -4.56 14.39
CA GLU A 134 -30.92 -4.07 15.74
C GLU A 134 -29.73 -4.09 16.71
N ASN A 135 -28.83 -5.06 16.58
CA ASN A 135 -27.71 -5.27 17.49
C ASN A 135 -26.36 -5.52 16.81
N ILE A 136 -26.34 -5.80 15.50
CA ILE A 136 -25.11 -6.10 14.78
C ILE A 136 -24.59 -4.83 14.12
N VAL A 137 -23.30 -4.58 14.32
CA VAL A 137 -22.58 -3.40 13.86
C VAL A 137 -21.52 -3.83 12.88
N ALA A 138 -21.40 -3.12 11.76
CA ALA A 138 -20.27 -3.16 10.85
C ALA A 138 -19.38 -1.93 11.10
N SER A 139 -18.07 -2.11 11.13
CA SER A 139 -17.10 -1.06 11.45
C SER A 139 -16.03 -0.99 10.37
N ALA A 140 -15.66 0.20 9.89
CA ALA A 140 -14.51 0.35 9.00
C ALA A 140 -13.17 0.12 9.72
N ILE A 141 -13.15 0.31 11.04
CA ILE A 141 -12.00 0.00 11.89
C ILE A 141 -12.13 -1.45 12.35
N GLU A 142 -11.10 -2.25 12.06
CA GLU A 142 -11.06 -3.67 12.38
C GLU A 142 -10.93 -3.92 13.89
N PHE A 143 -11.57 -4.98 14.36
CA PHE A 143 -11.52 -5.44 15.74
C PHE A 143 -10.69 -6.71 15.85
N VAL A 144 -9.76 -6.71 16.79
CA VAL A 144 -8.79 -7.80 16.98
C VAL A 144 -9.04 -8.49 18.32
N VAL A 145 -9.04 -9.82 18.33
CA VAL A 145 -9.32 -10.66 19.50
C VAL A 145 -8.23 -11.73 19.64
N PRO A 146 -7.49 -11.76 20.76
CA PRO A 146 -6.52 -12.83 21.05
C PRO A 146 -7.19 -14.21 21.06
N GLY A 147 -6.50 -15.23 20.54
CA GLY A 147 -7.07 -16.58 20.38
C GLY A 147 -7.59 -17.17 21.68
N GLU A 148 -6.90 -16.95 22.80
CA GLU A 148 -7.31 -17.40 24.13
C GLU A 148 -8.62 -16.77 24.63
N HIS A 149 -9.07 -15.67 24.00
CA HIS A 149 -10.30 -14.96 24.34
C HIS A 149 -11.44 -15.23 23.35
N VAL A 150 -11.24 -16.16 22.43
CA VAL A 150 -12.25 -16.58 21.45
C VAL A 150 -13.12 -17.68 22.03
N ILE A 151 -14.43 -17.54 21.90
CA ILE A 151 -15.42 -18.60 22.12
C ILE A 151 -16.07 -18.94 20.78
N ALA A 152 -16.34 -20.21 20.51
CA ALA A 152 -17.07 -20.63 19.32
C ALA A 152 -18.24 -21.55 19.63
N ASN A 153 -19.21 -21.58 18.72
CA ASN A 153 -20.37 -22.47 18.83
C ASN A 153 -20.06 -23.94 18.52
N ARG A 154 -18.86 -24.22 18.01
CA ARG A 154 -18.30 -25.56 17.81
C ARG A 154 -16.81 -25.51 18.12
N GLU A 155 -16.20 -26.69 18.28
CA GLU A 155 -14.74 -26.78 18.47
C GLU A 155 -14.01 -26.14 17.29
N ILE A 156 -13.04 -25.29 17.63
CA ILE A 156 -12.09 -24.67 16.72
C ILE A 156 -10.68 -25.08 17.16
N GLU A 157 -9.86 -25.50 16.21
CA GLU A 157 -8.44 -25.81 16.44
C GLU A 157 -7.62 -24.57 16.10
N THR A 158 -7.79 -23.48 16.86
CA THR A 158 -6.94 -22.30 16.68
C THR A 158 -6.63 -21.63 18.01
N GLU A 159 -5.33 -21.42 18.25
CA GLU A 159 -4.81 -20.51 19.28
C GLU A 159 -4.48 -19.12 18.67
N GLU A 160 -4.84 -18.91 17.40
CA GLU A 160 -4.49 -17.70 16.66
C GLU A 160 -5.43 -16.54 17.00
N GLU A 161 -4.89 -15.34 16.86
CA GLU A 161 -5.65 -14.10 16.90
C GLU A 161 -6.68 -14.06 15.76
N LEU A 162 -7.89 -13.58 16.06
CA LEU A 162 -8.94 -13.38 15.07
C LEU A 162 -9.24 -11.89 14.91
N SER A 163 -9.43 -11.47 13.66
CA SER A 163 -9.88 -10.13 13.33
C SER A 163 -11.27 -10.14 12.71
N THR A 164 -12.00 -9.03 12.82
CA THR A 164 -13.34 -8.86 12.23
C THR A 164 -13.78 -7.40 12.19
N HIS A 165 -14.66 -7.09 11.25
CA HIS A 165 -15.35 -5.80 11.17
C HIS A 165 -16.71 -5.78 11.92
N PHE A 166 -17.08 -6.89 12.58
CA PHE A 166 -18.43 -7.06 13.13
C PHE A 166 -18.47 -7.15 14.65
N TYR A 167 -19.47 -6.50 15.24
CA TYR A 167 -19.72 -6.52 16.69
C TYR A 167 -21.21 -6.66 17.01
N ASP A 168 -21.55 -7.42 18.05
CA ASP A 168 -22.90 -7.51 18.60
C ASP A 168 -23.02 -6.77 19.93
N LEU A 169 -23.83 -5.71 19.92
CA LEU A 169 -24.10 -4.85 21.07
C LEU A 169 -24.88 -5.55 22.18
N ASN A 170 -25.69 -6.58 21.88
CA ASN A 170 -26.47 -7.30 22.90
C ASN A 170 -25.60 -8.21 23.73
N ILE A 171 -24.71 -8.97 23.08
CA ILE A 171 -23.80 -9.88 23.78
C ILE A 171 -22.45 -9.23 24.08
N CYS A 172 -22.23 -7.99 23.65
CA CYS A 172 -20.98 -7.25 23.81
C CYS A 172 -19.79 -8.08 23.35
N ALA A 173 -19.78 -8.44 22.06
CA ALA A 173 -18.76 -9.32 21.49
C ALA A 173 -18.44 -8.95 20.05
N SER A 174 -17.17 -9.00 19.66
CA SER A 174 -16.79 -9.12 18.25
C SER A 174 -17.29 -10.46 17.72
N ILE A 175 -17.79 -10.52 16.48
CA ILE A 175 -18.29 -11.77 15.86
C ILE A 175 -17.45 -12.11 14.62
N HIS A 176 -17.06 -13.38 14.51
CA HIS A 176 -16.27 -13.91 13.41
C HIS A 176 -17.04 -15.04 12.71
N LEU A 177 -17.27 -14.90 11.40
CA LEU A 177 -17.94 -15.89 10.56
C LEU A 177 -16.93 -16.85 9.94
N LEU A 178 -16.40 -17.77 10.74
CA LEU A 178 -15.32 -18.68 10.31
C LEU A 178 -15.73 -19.66 9.21
N ASN A 179 -16.99 -20.09 9.18
CA ASN A 179 -17.52 -20.88 8.06
C ASN A 179 -19.04 -20.74 7.99
N VAL A 180 -19.49 -19.90 7.04
CA VAL A 180 -20.92 -19.58 6.87
C VAL A 180 -21.73 -20.84 6.53
N ASP A 181 -21.24 -21.70 5.63
CA ASP A 181 -21.94 -22.93 5.23
C ASP A 181 -22.19 -23.88 6.39
N LYS A 182 -21.16 -24.12 7.19
CA LYS A 182 -21.24 -24.96 8.39
C LYS A 182 -21.91 -24.23 9.55
N CYS A 183 -22.16 -22.93 9.48
CA CYS A 183 -22.61 -22.11 10.61
C CYS A 183 -21.61 -22.17 11.77
N LEU A 184 -20.32 -22.09 11.48
CA LEU A 184 -19.25 -21.95 12.46
C LEU A 184 -19.04 -20.46 12.73
N ILE A 185 -19.39 -20.03 13.94
CA ILE A 185 -19.32 -18.63 14.35
C ILE A 185 -18.56 -18.57 15.67
N ALA A 186 -17.54 -17.72 15.71
CA ALA A 186 -16.79 -17.39 16.90
C ALA A 186 -17.11 -15.97 17.37
N TYR A 187 -16.87 -15.71 18.65
CA TYR A 187 -17.12 -14.42 19.28
C TYR A 187 -16.23 -14.22 20.51
N SER A 188 -15.93 -12.97 20.84
CA SER A 188 -15.02 -12.65 21.95
C SER A 188 -15.63 -12.90 23.33
N LEU A 189 -14.76 -13.09 24.34
CA LEU A 189 -15.15 -13.02 25.75
C LEU A 189 -15.78 -11.66 26.09
N ALA A 190 -16.61 -11.65 27.14
CA ALA A 190 -17.20 -10.42 27.65
C ALA A 190 -16.14 -9.65 28.45
N LEU A 191 -15.96 -8.37 28.15
CA LEU A 191 -15.05 -7.53 28.91
C LEU A 191 -15.67 -7.08 30.22
N ASN A 192 -14.83 -6.88 31.24
CA ASN A 192 -15.30 -6.52 32.58
C ASN A 192 -16.17 -5.26 32.60
N ASP A 193 -15.79 -4.23 31.82
CA ASP A 193 -16.58 -3.00 31.74
C ASP A 193 -17.97 -3.26 31.13
N ASP A 194 -18.05 -4.15 30.13
CA ASP A 194 -19.32 -4.50 29.51
C ASP A 194 -20.22 -5.34 30.43
N ILE A 195 -19.62 -6.26 31.18
CA ILE A 195 -20.32 -7.05 32.21
C ILE A 195 -20.95 -6.13 33.27
N ILE A 196 -20.25 -5.07 33.67
CA ILE A 196 -20.71 -4.13 34.69
C ILE A 196 -21.83 -3.21 34.17
N ARG A 197 -21.82 -2.86 32.88
CA ARG A 197 -22.64 -1.77 32.33
C ARG A 197 -23.81 -2.19 31.46
N TYR A 198 -23.75 -3.36 30.82
CA TYR A 198 -24.65 -3.70 29.71
C TYR A 198 -25.40 -5.03 29.88
N ASP A 199 -25.39 -5.64 31.07
CA ASP A 199 -26.08 -6.90 31.39
C ASP A 199 -25.80 -8.03 30.37
N CYS A 200 -24.65 -7.97 29.70
CA CYS A 200 -24.35 -8.83 28.55
C CYS A 200 -24.28 -10.31 28.91
N MET A 201 -23.99 -10.64 30.17
CA MET A 201 -23.95 -12.02 30.66
C MET A 201 -25.34 -12.68 30.68
N GLU A 202 -26.39 -11.93 30.98
CA GLU A 202 -27.77 -12.43 30.90
C GLU A 202 -28.11 -12.76 29.43
N LYS A 203 -27.80 -11.83 28.51
CA LYS A 203 -28.00 -12.04 27.07
C LYS A 203 -27.18 -13.19 26.51
N ARG A 204 -25.93 -13.33 26.96
CA ARG A 204 -25.05 -14.46 26.59
C ARG A 204 -25.61 -15.80 27.07
N SER A 205 -26.31 -15.84 28.21
CA SER A 205 -26.92 -17.07 28.71
C SER A 205 -28.08 -17.60 27.84
N GLU A 206 -28.66 -16.73 27.00
CA GLU A 206 -29.74 -17.08 26.07
C GLU A 206 -29.21 -17.55 24.70
N ILE A 207 -27.90 -17.47 24.45
CA ILE A 207 -27.26 -17.91 23.20
C ILE A 207 -27.50 -19.41 22.99
N ASN A 208 -27.99 -19.76 21.81
CA ASN A 208 -28.27 -21.13 21.38
C ASN A 208 -28.17 -21.25 19.86
N ASP A 209 -28.42 -22.44 19.31
CA ASP A 209 -28.35 -22.68 17.86
C ASP A 209 -29.22 -21.73 17.02
N ASN A 210 -30.36 -21.28 17.53
CA ASN A 210 -31.22 -20.33 16.80
C ASN A 210 -30.58 -18.94 16.73
N TYR A 211 -29.82 -18.53 17.75
CA TYR A 211 -29.04 -17.29 17.68
C TYR A 211 -28.05 -17.36 16.52
N PHE A 212 -27.22 -18.40 16.45
CA PHE A 212 -26.21 -18.54 15.39
C PHE A 212 -26.82 -18.67 14.00
N LYS A 213 -27.95 -19.37 13.86
CA LYS A 213 -28.70 -19.42 12.59
C LYS A 213 -29.18 -18.06 12.14
N ARG A 214 -29.72 -17.23 13.05
CA ARG A 214 -30.13 -15.86 12.71
C ARG A 214 -28.96 -14.99 12.28
N ILE A 215 -27.81 -15.12 12.94
CA ILE A 215 -26.59 -14.42 12.52
C ILE A 215 -26.21 -14.88 11.10
N LYS A 216 -26.09 -16.19 10.86
CA LYS A 216 -25.81 -16.72 9.52
C LYS A 216 -26.78 -16.20 8.46
N GLU A 217 -28.09 -16.25 8.74
CA GLU A 217 -29.13 -15.77 7.82
C GLU A 217 -29.03 -14.27 7.57
N LEU A 218 -28.67 -13.46 8.58
CA LEU A 218 -28.43 -12.03 8.42
C LEU A 218 -27.32 -11.78 7.39
N PHE A 219 -26.16 -12.43 7.55
CA PHE A 219 -25.02 -12.24 6.66
C PHE A 219 -25.30 -12.76 5.24
N ILE A 220 -25.92 -13.93 5.08
CA ILE A 220 -26.26 -14.46 3.75
C ILE A 220 -27.29 -13.59 3.02
N ASN A 221 -28.33 -13.13 3.73
CA ASN A 221 -29.44 -12.43 3.06
C ASN A 221 -29.11 -10.96 2.73
N ASN A 222 -28.09 -10.38 3.37
CA ASN A 222 -27.73 -8.97 3.24
C ASN A 222 -26.26 -8.78 2.81
N ASP A 223 -25.65 -9.82 2.23
CA ASP A 223 -24.22 -9.83 1.86
C ASP A 223 -23.79 -8.56 1.10
N SER A 224 -24.50 -8.22 0.02
CA SER A 224 -24.20 -7.02 -0.77
C SER A 224 -24.42 -5.72 0.00
N GLU A 225 -25.45 -5.63 0.85
CA GLU A 225 -25.73 -4.41 1.64
C GLU A 225 -24.68 -4.22 2.75
N ILE A 226 -24.21 -5.31 3.35
CA ILE A 226 -23.14 -5.29 4.34
C ILE A 226 -21.82 -4.86 3.67
N LEU A 227 -21.52 -5.41 2.49
CA LEU A 227 -20.36 -5.03 1.69
C LEU A 227 -20.40 -3.54 1.33
N ASP A 228 -21.52 -3.06 0.78
CA ASP A 228 -21.73 -1.64 0.46
C ASP A 228 -21.57 -0.76 1.72
N THR A 229 -22.08 -1.22 2.86
CA THR A 229 -21.93 -0.50 4.14
C THR A 229 -20.46 -0.36 4.53
N LEU A 230 -19.68 -1.44 4.45
CA LEU A 230 -18.26 -1.43 4.80
C LEU A 230 -17.47 -0.50 3.87
N VAL A 231 -17.66 -0.60 2.55
CA VAL A 231 -17.03 0.28 1.56
C VAL A 231 -17.36 1.75 1.86
N ASN A 232 -18.64 2.07 2.08
CA ASN A 232 -19.07 3.44 2.40
C ASN A 232 -18.49 3.97 3.73
N LEU A 233 -18.22 3.10 4.70
CA LEU A 233 -17.58 3.48 5.96
C LEU A 233 -16.07 3.71 5.76
N GLU A 234 -15.41 2.86 4.97
CA GLU A 234 -13.97 2.98 4.67
C GLU A 234 -13.65 4.26 3.91
N GLU A 235 -14.47 4.65 2.93
CA GLU A 235 -14.30 5.91 2.17
C GLU A 235 -14.38 7.17 3.05
N LYS A 236 -15.01 7.09 4.23
CA LYS A 236 -15.13 8.21 5.18
C LYS A 236 -13.93 8.33 6.11
N LEU A 237 -13.03 7.34 6.13
CA LEU A 237 -11.86 7.38 7.00
C LEU A 237 -10.87 8.46 6.51
N PRO A 238 -10.36 9.33 7.41
CA PRO A 238 -9.39 10.36 7.06
C PRO A 238 -7.97 9.77 6.99
N LEU A 239 -7.78 8.77 6.14
CA LEU A 239 -6.48 8.12 5.96
C LEU A 239 -5.52 9.08 5.27
N LYS A 240 -4.25 9.05 5.69
CA LYS A 240 -3.19 9.80 5.01
C LYS A 240 -3.02 9.26 3.59
N THR A 241 -3.24 10.12 2.60
CA THR A 241 -2.86 9.84 1.21
C THR A 241 -1.43 10.31 1.02
N LEU A 242 -0.54 9.35 0.76
CA LEU A 242 0.86 9.64 0.43
C LEU A 242 1.02 9.62 -1.08
N THR A 243 1.86 10.51 -1.58
CA THR A 243 2.32 10.46 -2.97
C THR A 243 3.46 9.45 -3.12
N LEU A 244 3.66 8.97 -4.35
CA LEU A 244 4.77 8.09 -4.69
C LEU A 244 6.12 8.72 -4.26
N GLU A 245 6.33 9.99 -4.61
CA GLU A 245 7.57 10.73 -4.28
C GLU A 245 7.82 10.84 -2.78
N GLU A 246 6.77 11.05 -1.96
CA GLU A 246 6.92 11.06 -0.50
C GLU A 246 7.39 9.72 0.07
N VAL A 247 7.04 8.61 -0.57
CA VAL A 247 7.32 7.25 -0.05
C VAL A 247 8.63 6.71 -0.58
N ILE A 248 8.95 6.90 -1.86
CA ILE A 248 10.14 6.30 -2.48
C ILE A 248 11.21 7.30 -2.91
N GLY A 249 10.87 8.59 -2.95
CA GLY A 249 11.77 9.67 -3.38
C GLY A 249 11.57 10.06 -4.84
N SER A 250 12.40 10.99 -5.29
CA SER A 250 12.45 11.42 -6.69
C SER A 250 13.49 10.60 -7.47
N ASP A 251 13.64 10.88 -8.76
CA ASP A 251 14.65 10.21 -9.58
C ASP A 251 16.08 10.47 -9.07
N ASP A 252 16.30 11.64 -8.46
CA ASP A 252 17.61 12.12 -7.99
C ASP A 252 17.90 11.81 -6.51
N GLU A 253 16.86 11.58 -5.68
CA GLU A 253 16.98 11.47 -4.22
C GLU A 253 16.02 10.41 -3.66
N LEU A 254 16.47 9.59 -2.70
CA LEU A 254 15.62 8.65 -1.97
C LEU A 254 14.76 9.38 -0.94
N SER A 255 13.59 8.82 -0.62
CA SER A 255 12.76 9.36 0.45
C SER A 255 13.42 9.17 1.82
N HIS A 256 13.02 10.01 2.78
CA HIS A 256 13.38 9.82 4.19
C HIS A 256 13.02 8.42 4.72
N TYR A 257 11.93 7.80 4.23
CA TYR A 257 11.54 6.46 4.66
C TYR A 257 12.59 5.42 4.25
N ILE A 258 13.06 5.46 3.00
CA ILE A 258 14.09 4.56 2.51
C ILE A 258 15.44 4.86 3.14
N GLU A 259 15.80 6.14 3.28
CA GLU A 259 17.04 6.57 3.93
C GLU A 259 17.15 6.04 5.36
N THR A 260 16.06 6.13 6.15
CA THR A 260 16.02 5.60 7.52
C THR A 260 16.30 4.09 7.55
N LEU A 261 15.74 3.33 6.60
CA LEU A 261 15.94 1.88 6.52
C LEU A 261 17.37 1.50 6.11
N ILE A 262 18.02 2.33 5.29
CA ILE A 262 19.44 2.17 4.95
C ILE A 262 20.31 2.48 6.18
N ASP A 263 20.02 3.58 6.88
CA ASP A 263 20.77 4.02 8.07
C ASP A 263 20.69 3.00 9.21
N ASP A 264 19.53 2.37 9.40
CA ASP A 264 19.31 1.31 10.37
C ASP A 264 19.86 -0.07 9.92
N ALA A 265 20.55 -0.11 8.76
CA ALA A 265 21.15 -1.29 8.16
C ALA A 265 20.18 -2.44 7.87
N HIS A 266 18.90 -2.13 7.67
CA HIS A 266 17.89 -3.09 7.22
C HIS A 266 18.05 -3.46 5.74
N VAL A 267 18.63 -2.57 4.93
CA VAL A 267 18.80 -2.76 3.48
C VAL A 267 20.09 -2.11 2.96
N THR A 268 20.63 -2.63 1.86
CA THR A 268 21.73 -1.96 1.15
C THR A 268 21.20 -0.86 0.23
N TYR A 269 21.99 0.18 -0.02
CA TYR A 269 21.60 1.25 -0.96
C TYR A 269 21.22 0.70 -2.36
N SER A 270 21.91 -0.34 -2.83
CA SER A 270 21.63 -0.99 -4.11
C SER A 270 20.26 -1.68 -4.14
N ASP A 271 19.89 -2.38 -3.06
CA ASP A 271 18.59 -3.05 -2.98
C ASP A 271 17.46 -2.04 -2.73
N ALA A 272 17.73 -0.97 -2.00
CA ALA A 272 16.81 0.15 -1.85
C ALA A 272 16.45 0.81 -3.18
N LEU A 273 17.41 0.98 -4.10
CA LEU A 273 17.13 1.47 -5.46
C LEU A 273 16.24 0.51 -6.25
N LYS A 274 16.49 -0.80 -6.18
CA LYS A 274 15.63 -1.79 -6.85
C LYS A 274 14.21 -1.76 -6.31
N ILE A 275 14.05 -1.64 -4.99
CA ILE A 275 12.73 -1.55 -4.35
C ILE A 275 12.01 -0.26 -4.77
N ARG A 276 12.72 0.87 -4.83
CA ARG A 276 12.18 2.13 -5.37
C ARG A 276 11.67 1.94 -6.79
N ASP A 277 12.50 1.39 -7.67
CA ASP A 277 12.16 1.23 -9.08
C ASP A 277 10.97 0.26 -9.25
N GLN A 278 10.96 -0.84 -8.49
CA GLN A 278 9.83 -1.78 -8.48
C GLN A 278 8.52 -1.13 -8.02
N ILE A 279 8.53 -0.35 -6.93
CA ILE A 279 7.32 0.33 -6.45
C ILE A 279 6.85 1.38 -7.45
N LYS A 280 7.77 2.09 -8.11
CA LYS A 280 7.44 3.06 -9.16
C LYS A 280 6.70 2.38 -10.32
N GLU A 281 7.25 1.28 -10.84
CA GLU A 281 6.64 0.52 -11.93
C GLU A 281 5.26 -0.05 -11.55
N GLU A 282 5.16 -0.68 -10.37
CA GLU A 282 3.90 -1.26 -9.89
C GLU A 282 2.83 -0.20 -9.61
N TYR A 283 3.22 0.99 -9.13
CA TYR A 283 2.32 2.11 -8.93
C TYR A 283 1.83 2.70 -10.26
N GLU A 284 2.74 2.92 -11.22
CA GLU A 284 2.40 3.42 -12.56
C GLU A 284 1.50 2.44 -13.33
N ALA A 285 1.65 1.13 -13.09
CA ALA A 285 0.75 0.10 -13.61
C ALA A 285 -0.62 0.08 -12.92
N GLY A 286 -0.80 0.76 -11.79
CA GLY A 286 -2.04 0.73 -10.99
C GLY A 286 -2.17 -0.49 -10.07
N MET A 287 -1.09 -1.28 -9.92
CA MET A 287 -1.02 -2.40 -8.98
C MET A 287 -0.94 -1.94 -7.52
N ILE A 288 -0.58 -0.69 -7.28
CA ILE A 288 -0.50 -0.06 -5.96
C ILE A 288 -1.33 1.23 -6.00
N VAL A 289 -2.01 1.55 -4.90
CA VAL A 289 -2.72 2.82 -4.72
C VAL A 289 -2.01 3.66 -3.66
N ASN A 290 -2.26 4.97 -3.66
CA ASN A 290 -1.61 5.91 -2.72
C ASN A 290 -1.69 5.45 -1.27
N GLU A 291 -2.83 4.90 -0.88
CA GLU A 291 -3.13 4.44 0.48
C GLU A 291 -2.31 3.20 0.89
N SER A 292 -1.76 2.45 -0.07
CA SER A 292 -1.04 1.19 0.18
C SER A 292 0.47 1.27 -0.06
N LEU A 293 1.00 2.43 -0.48
CA LEU A 293 2.42 2.63 -0.79
C LEU A 293 3.37 2.25 0.35
N LEU A 294 3.08 2.66 1.59
CA LEU A 294 3.93 2.31 2.74
C LEU A 294 3.88 0.82 3.08
N ILE A 295 2.73 0.17 2.90
CA ILE A 295 2.58 -1.27 3.12
C ILE A 295 3.42 -2.02 2.09
N ARG A 296 3.36 -1.58 0.82
CA ARG A 296 4.17 -2.18 -0.24
C ARG A 296 5.66 -2.01 0.04
N LEU A 297 6.07 -0.81 0.45
CA LEU A 297 7.44 -0.52 0.82
C LEU A 297 7.93 -1.46 1.93
N ALA A 298 7.16 -1.55 3.02
CA ALA A 298 7.45 -2.46 4.14
C ALA A 298 7.58 -3.92 3.71
N TYR A 299 6.64 -4.41 2.91
CA TYR A 299 6.62 -5.80 2.43
C TYR A 299 7.87 -6.18 1.63
N LEU A 300 8.36 -5.27 0.77
CA LEU A 300 9.55 -5.52 -0.04
C LEU A 300 10.84 -5.48 0.77
N PHE A 301 10.85 -4.80 1.93
CA PHE A 301 11.99 -4.78 2.84
C PHE A 301 12.04 -5.97 3.79
N ASN A 302 10.89 -6.45 4.24
CA ASN A 302 10.82 -7.61 5.13
C ASN A 302 9.71 -8.55 4.66
N ILE A 303 10.08 -9.50 3.79
CA ILE A 303 9.17 -10.55 3.33
C ILE A 303 8.84 -11.40 4.56
N PRO A 304 7.58 -11.43 5.04
CA PRO A 304 7.24 -12.19 6.23
C PRO A 304 7.54 -13.68 6.02
N GLU A 305 8.19 -14.33 6.99
CA GLU A 305 8.32 -15.79 7.03
C GLU A 305 6.94 -16.39 7.33
N GLU A 306 6.22 -16.82 6.28
CA GLU A 306 4.94 -17.56 6.29
C GLU A 306 3.81 -17.01 7.19
N ALA A 307 2.64 -16.81 6.58
CA ALA A 307 1.41 -16.46 7.28
C ALA A 307 1.09 -17.44 8.43
N ARG A 308 0.90 -16.93 9.65
CA ARG A 308 0.28 -17.67 10.77
C ARG A 308 -1.10 -17.12 11.15
N LEU A 309 -1.72 -16.34 10.26
CA LEU A 309 -3.04 -15.78 10.45
C LEU A 309 -3.94 -16.34 9.36
N ILE A 310 -4.98 -17.09 9.75
CA ILE A 310 -6.08 -17.48 8.86
C ILE A 310 -7.34 -16.76 9.34
N THR A 311 -7.59 -15.55 8.83
CA THR A 311 -8.73 -14.73 9.25
C THR A 311 -9.91 -14.78 8.27
N HIS A 312 -9.68 -15.06 6.98
CA HIS A 312 -10.71 -15.06 5.92
C HIS A 312 -10.48 -16.21 4.90
N ASP A 313 -11.55 -16.63 4.22
CA ASP A 313 -11.50 -17.67 3.16
C ASP A 313 -10.86 -17.14 1.87
N GLU A 314 -10.97 -15.83 1.60
CA GLU A 314 -10.37 -15.18 0.44
C GLU A 314 -8.90 -14.85 0.69
N LYS A 315 -8.09 -14.97 -0.38
CA LYS A 315 -6.64 -14.77 -0.31
C LYS A 315 -6.18 -13.77 -1.33
N CYS A 316 -5.20 -12.97 -0.95
CA CYS A 316 -4.50 -12.06 -1.84
C CYS A 316 -3.87 -12.85 -3.00
N PRO A 317 -4.14 -12.50 -4.26
CA PRO A 317 -3.59 -13.22 -5.41
C PRO A 317 -2.07 -13.10 -5.54
N TYR A 318 -1.45 -12.14 -4.84
CA TYR A 318 0.00 -11.91 -4.87
C TYR A 318 0.75 -12.62 -3.75
N CYS A 319 0.30 -12.48 -2.49
CA CYS A 319 1.03 -12.97 -1.32
C CYS A 319 0.36 -14.15 -0.61
N ASP A 320 -0.80 -14.63 -1.08
CA ASP A 320 -1.60 -15.71 -0.49
C ASP A 320 -2.07 -15.45 0.96
N MET A 321 -1.89 -14.22 1.46
CA MET A 321 -2.40 -13.79 2.77
C MET A 321 -3.92 -13.61 2.74
N PRO A 322 -4.63 -13.86 3.85
CA PRO A 322 -6.07 -13.61 3.92
C PRO A 322 -6.42 -12.13 3.63
N ILE A 323 -7.53 -11.91 2.96
CA ILE A 323 -8.07 -10.56 2.65
C ILE A 323 -9.57 -10.54 2.91
N ASP A 324 -10.11 -9.35 3.19
CA ASP A 324 -11.55 -9.13 3.17
C ASP A 324 -12.02 -8.74 1.77
N SER A 325 -13.22 -9.19 1.40
CA SER A 325 -13.81 -8.96 0.07
C SER A 325 -14.11 -7.48 -0.21
N HIS A 326 -14.14 -6.63 0.82
CA HIS A 326 -14.30 -5.18 0.70
C HIS A 326 -12.97 -4.43 0.59
N ASP A 327 -11.84 -5.09 0.84
CA ASP A 327 -10.55 -4.41 0.88
C ASP A 327 -10.18 -3.88 -0.51
N LYS A 328 -9.87 -2.58 -0.59
CA LYS A 328 -9.34 -1.97 -1.81
C LYS A 328 -7.93 -2.47 -2.15
N TYR A 329 -7.15 -2.83 -1.13
CA TYR A 329 -5.77 -3.31 -1.26
C TYR A 329 -5.44 -4.30 -0.15
N CYS A 330 -4.49 -5.19 -0.40
CA CYS A 330 -4.03 -6.15 0.59
C CYS A 330 -3.27 -5.43 1.72
N HIS A 331 -3.74 -5.55 2.96
CA HIS A 331 -3.09 -4.96 4.15
C HIS A 331 -1.72 -5.58 4.49
N TYR A 332 -1.36 -6.70 3.85
CA TYR A 332 -0.07 -7.37 4.04
C TYR A 332 0.98 -6.98 3.02
N CYS A 333 0.65 -7.00 1.72
CA CYS A 333 1.62 -6.74 0.65
C CYS A 333 1.40 -5.41 -0.10
N GLY A 334 0.32 -4.69 0.19
CA GLY A 334 0.00 -3.39 -0.40
C GLY A 334 -0.56 -3.42 -1.83
N ILE A 335 -0.77 -4.61 -2.41
CA ILE A 335 -1.32 -4.72 -3.78
C ILE A 335 -2.80 -4.32 -3.81
N ASN A 336 -3.17 -3.50 -4.79
CA ASN A 336 -4.55 -3.14 -5.11
C ASN A 336 -5.33 -4.39 -5.51
N LEU A 337 -6.37 -4.72 -4.75
CA LEU A 337 -7.22 -5.90 -4.98
C LEU A 337 -8.26 -5.67 -6.08
N ASN A 338 -8.57 -4.40 -6.36
CA ASN A 338 -9.33 -3.99 -7.52
C ASN A 338 -8.47 -3.87 -8.79
N TYR A 339 -7.20 -4.27 -8.71
CA TYR A 339 -6.33 -4.32 -9.88
C TYR A 339 -6.80 -5.41 -10.84
N ASN A 340 -7.57 -5.00 -11.83
CA ASN A 340 -7.90 -5.80 -12.99
C ASN A 340 -7.09 -5.27 -14.18
N PRO A 341 -6.08 -6.01 -14.67
CA PRO A 341 -5.27 -5.61 -15.82
C PRO A 341 -6.13 -5.19 -17.02
N ASP A 342 -7.24 -5.91 -17.24
CA ASP A 342 -8.16 -5.69 -18.36
C ASP A 342 -9.02 -4.41 -18.18
N GLU A 343 -9.29 -3.98 -16.94
CA GLU A 343 -10.15 -2.82 -16.64
C GLU A 343 -9.35 -1.51 -16.60
N VAL A 344 -8.10 -1.57 -16.13
CA VAL A 344 -7.13 -0.46 -16.21
C VAL A 344 -6.83 -0.14 -17.67
N GLU A 345 -6.66 -1.15 -18.54
CA GLU A 345 -6.52 -0.95 -19.98
C GLU A 345 -7.74 -0.22 -20.58
N ASN A 346 -8.97 -0.61 -20.20
CA ASN A 346 -10.20 0.03 -20.67
C ASN A 346 -10.39 1.47 -20.15
N ASN A 347 -10.00 1.75 -18.90
CA ASN A 347 -10.09 3.08 -18.29
C ASN A 347 -8.96 4.03 -18.77
N LEU A 348 -7.78 3.51 -19.10
CA LEU A 348 -6.74 4.24 -19.83
C LEU A 348 -7.19 4.53 -21.27
N ILE A 349 -7.79 3.57 -21.97
CA ILE A 349 -8.33 3.78 -23.33
C ILE A 349 -9.39 4.90 -23.33
N SER A 350 -10.29 4.95 -22.33
CA SER A 350 -11.32 5.99 -22.23
C SER A 350 -10.75 7.37 -21.89
N SER A 351 -9.73 7.43 -21.03
CA SER A 351 -9.02 8.65 -20.64
C SER A 351 -8.10 9.18 -21.75
N ILE A 352 -7.41 8.30 -22.48
CA ILE A 352 -6.56 8.64 -23.64
C ILE A 352 -7.40 9.21 -24.80
N ASN A 353 -8.65 8.75 -24.97
CA ASN A 353 -9.57 9.33 -25.96
C ASN A 353 -10.06 10.74 -25.61
N GLN A 354 -9.82 11.23 -24.38
CA GLN A 354 -10.10 12.62 -23.98
C GLN A 354 -8.93 13.58 -24.19
N PHE A 355 -7.69 13.07 -24.35
CA PHE A 355 -6.47 13.87 -24.46
C PHE A 355 -5.79 13.82 -25.85
N SER A 356 -6.39 13.18 -26.84
CA SER A 356 -5.77 13.00 -28.16
C SER A 356 -5.94 14.20 -29.10
N ASP A 357 -5.46 15.38 -28.70
CA ASP A 357 -5.17 16.48 -29.61
C ASP A 357 -4.05 17.34 -29.01
N GLU A 358 -2.78 16.87 -29.03
CA GLU A 358 -1.61 17.75 -29.19
C GLU A 358 -0.28 16.99 -29.47
N ILE A 359 0.15 17.12 -30.72
CA ILE A 359 1.49 17.28 -31.29
C ILE A 359 2.71 16.87 -30.43
N TYR A 360 3.32 15.72 -30.74
CA TYR A 360 4.75 15.44 -30.51
C TYR A 360 5.47 15.28 -31.87
N PRO A 361 6.71 15.77 -32.04
CA PRO A 361 7.43 15.72 -33.31
C PRO A 361 7.75 14.29 -33.77
N ASN A 362 7.84 14.10 -35.09
CA ASN A 362 8.07 12.81 -35.77
C ASN A 362 9.50 12.23 -35.57
N GLU A 363 10.37 12.87 -34.79
CA GLU A 363 11.77 12.45 -34.60
C GLU A 363 11.89 11.34 -33.55
N ASP A 364 11.18 11.45 -32.42
CA ASP A 364 11.22 10.43 -31.35
C ASP A 364 10.70 9.06 -31.82
N ILE A 365 9.69 9.03 -32.70
CA ILE A 365 9.07 7.77 -33.10
C ILE A 365 9.96 6.89 -33.98
N ARG A 366 10.92 7.47 -34.71
CA ARG A 366 11.86 6.71 -35.55
C ARG A 366 12.88 5.95 -34.71
N TYR A 367 13.45 6.65 -33.73
CA TYR A 367 14.36 6.06 -32.76
C TYR A 367 13.68 4.91 -31.99
N ILE A 368 12.46 5.14 -31.52
CA ILE A 368 11.69 4.13 -30.79
C ILE A 368 11.33 2.93 -31.69
N ALA A 369 10.94 3.19 -32.94
CA ALA A 369 10.69 2.13 -33.92
C ALA A 369 11.94 1.28 -34.18
N TYR A 370 13.14 1.87 -34.24
CA TYR A 370 14.39 1.11 -34.36
C TYR A 370 14.61 0.19 -33.16
N LYS A 371 14.50 0.71 -31.93
CA LYS A 371 14.67 -0.08 -30.71
C LYS A 371 13.67 -1.23 -30.63
N PHE A 372 12.40 -0.96 -30.94
CA PHE A 372 11.36 -1.98 -31.02
C PHE A 372 11.72 -3.08 -32.03
N LEU A 373 11.99 -2.71 -33.29
CA LEU A 373 12.28 -3.67 -34.36
C LEU A 373 13.54 -4.50 -34.06
N LYS A 374 14.55 -3.90 -33.43
CA LYS A 374 15.78 -4.60 -33.03
C LYS A 374 15.49 -5.68 -31.98
N MET A 375 14.66 -5.38 -30.98
CA MET A 375 14.23 -6.36 -29.98
C MET A 375 13.51 -7.55 -30.63
N ILE A 376 12.58 -7.29 -31.56
CA ILE A 376 11.90 -8.34 -32.32
C ILE A 376 12.90 -9.16 -33.15
N TYR A 377 13.85 -8.50 -33.82
CA TYR A 377 14.88 -9.16 -34.62
C TYR A 377 15.80 -10.05 -33.76
N GLU A 378 16.07 -9.65 -32.52
CA GLU A 378 16.81 -10.41 -31.50
C GLU A 378 15.96 -11.50 -30.81
N LYS A 379 14.75 -11.76 -31.34
CA LYS A 379 13.80 -12.79 -30.89
C LYS A 379 13.19 -12.53 -29.52
N ILE A 380 13.09 -11.26 -29.13
CA ILE A 380 12.27 -10.86 -27.98
C ILE A 380 10.79 -10.93 -28.38
N GLU A 381 9.95 -11.42 -27.48
CA GLU A 381 8.51 -11.55 -27.70
C GLU A 381 7.86 -10.20 -28.03
N PHE A 382 6.92 -10.21 -28.99
CA PHE A 382 6.37 -8.98 -29.56
C PHE A 382 5.66 -8.10 -28.54
N GLU A 383 4.86 -8.70 -27.68
CA GLU A 383 4.13 -8.00 -26.62
C GLU A 383 5.09 -7.41 -25.60
N TYR A 384 6.13 -8.16 -25.22
CA TYR A 384 7.15 -7.69 -24.29
C TYR A 384 8.02 -6.57 -24.88
N ALA A 385 8.42 -6.67 -26.15
CA ALA A 385 9.14 -5.60 -26.82
C ALA A 385 8.30 -4.31 -26.97
N MET A 386 6.99 -4.48 -27.16
CA MET A 386 6.05 -3.36 -27.24
C MET A 386 5.94 -2.67 -25.87
N PHE A 387 5.70 -3.45 -24.82
CA PHE A 387 5.69 -2.99 -23.43
C PHE A 387 6.97 -2.22 -23.09
N MET A 388 8.14 -2.79 -23.38
CA MET A 388 9.43 -2.15 -23.12
C MET A 388 9.60 -0.81 -23.86
N CYS A 389 9.03 -0.66 -25.05
CA CYS A 389 9.10 0.62 -25.78
C CYS A 389 8.11 1.65 -25.25
N GLU A 390 6.93 1.23 -24.80
CA GLU A 390 5.96 2.13 -24.17
C GLU A 390 6.51 2.71 -22.87
N SER A 391 7.05 1.85 -21.99
CA SER A 391 7.58 2.24 -20.69
C SER A 391 8.82 3.13 -20.80
N ASN A 392 9.78 2.78 -21.66
CA ASN A 392 11.05 3.51 -21.74
C ASN A 392 10.98 4.83 -22.50
N TYR A 393 9.99 5.01 -23.37
CA TYR A 393 9.95 6.14 -24.31
C TYR A 393 8.64 6.91 -24.31
N ASN A 394 7.74 6.63 -23.37
CA ASN A 394 6.46 7.33 -23.20
C ASN A 394 5.68 7.49 -24.53
N ILE A 395 5.63 6.41 -25.30
CA ILE A 395 4.89 6.31 -26.55
C ILE A 395 3.74 5.33 -26.39
N THR A 396 2.56 5.63 -26.94
CA THR A 396 1.45 4.68 -26.90
C THR A 396 1.62 3.59 -27.95
N GLN A 397 1.24 2.35 -27.62
CA GLN A 397 1.24 1.19 -28.50
C GLN A 397 0.46 1.50 -29.78
N LYS A 398 -0.69 2.17 -29.65
CA LYS A 398 -1.50 2.59 -30.80
C LYS A 398 -0.70 3.47 -31.76
N ARG A 399 0.11 4.40 -31.25
CA ARG A 399 0.92 5.31 -32.06
C ARG A 399 2.12 4.58 -32.69
N LEU A 400 2.82 3.75 -31.93
CA LEU A 400 3.95 2.97 -32.43
C LEU A 400 3.49 1.93 -33.46
N LYS A 401 2.46 1.13 -33.16
CA LYS A 401 1.85 0.19 -34.13
C LYS A 401 1.38 0.91 -35.38
N LYS A 402 0.73 2.07 -35.26
CA LYS A 402 0.32 2.87 -36.42
C LYS A 402 1.53 3.25 -37.28
N TYR A 403 2.58 3.80 -36.68
CA TYR A 403 3.79 4.19 -37.41
C TYR A 403 4.46 2.99 -38.10
N LEU A 404 4.62 1.87 -37.39
CA LEU A 404 5.22 0.65 -37.93
C LEU A 404 4.39 0.07 -39.10
N ASN A 405 3.05 0.09 -38.98
CA ASN A 405 2.14 -0.37 -40.03
C ASN A 405 2.08 0.58 -41.23
N ASP A 406 2.02 1.89 -40.99
CA ASP A 406 1.98 2.92 -42.04
C ASP A 406 3.25 2.88 -42.92
N ASN A 407 4.39 2.46 -42.33
CA ASN A 407 5.66 2.27 -43.04
C ASN A 407 5.93 0.81 -43.47
N ASN A 408 4.98 -0.10 -43.26
CA ASN A 408 5.10 -1.52 -43.60
C ASN A 408 6.32 -2.21 -42.95
N TYR A 409 6.74 -1.82 -41.74
CA TYR A 409 7.89 -2.43 -41.03
C TYR A 409 7.56 -3.73 -40.30
N ILE A 410 6.27 -3.95 -40.02
CA ILE A 410 5.76 -5.16 -39.38
C ILE A 410 4.54 -5.70 -40.14
N ASN A 411 4.31 -7.00 -40.05
CA ASN A 411 2.99 -7.62 -40.24
C ASN A 411 2.46 -8.08 -38.88
N SER A 412 1.32 -8.78 -38.86
CA SER A 412 0.53 -9.11 -37.66
C SER A 412 1.37 -9.38 -36.40
N GLU A 413 2.53 -10.06 -36.50
CA GLU A 413 3.47 -10.25 -35.39
C GLU A 413 4.96 -10.35 -35.81
N ASN A 414 5.32 -10.11 -37.07
CA ASN A 414 6.71 -10.27 -37.55
C ASN A 414 7.26 -9.01 -38.22
N ILE A 415 8.57 -8.84 -38.16
CA ILE A 415 9.29 -7.83 -38.96
C ILE A 415 9.19 -8.18 -40.45
N THR A 416 8.90 -7.17 -41.28
CA THR A 416 8.90 -7.30 -42.75
C THR A 416 10.29 -7.09 -43.32
N GLN A 417 10.45 -7.26 -44.64
CA GLN A 417 11.70 -6.91 -45.31
C GLN A 417 12.01 -5.42 -45.19
N GLU A 418 11.00 -4.56 -45.31
CA GLU A 418 11.13 -3.11 -45.15
C GLU A 418 11.55 -2.73 -43.73
N GLY A 419 11.09 -3.46 -42.71
CA GLY A 419 11.55 -3.29 -41.33
C GLY A 419 13.01 -3.71 -41.12
N ILE A 420 13.44 -4.81 -41.74
CA ILE A 420 14.85 -5.23 -41.72
C ILE A 420 15.74 -4.21 -42.45
N ASP A 421 15.28 -3.72 -43.60
CA ASP A 421 15.99 -2.70 -44.37
C ASP A 421 16.09 -1.39 -43.57
N PHE A 422 15.03 -1.02 -42.85
CA PHE A 422 15.07 0.11 -41.93
C PHE A 422 16.11 -0.08 -40.82
N LEU A 423 16.14 -1.25 -40.15
CA LEU A 423 17.15 -1.55 -39.12
C LEU A 423 18.57 -1.41 -39.65
N ASN A 424 18.87 -2.05 -40.78
CA ASN A 424 20.23 -2.09 -41.31
C ASN A 424 20.71 -0.74 -41.85
N ASN A 425 19.79 0.15 -42.22
CA ASN A 425 20.13 1.47 -42.77
C ASN A 425 19.95 2.62 -41.77
N HIS A 426 19.50 2.35 -40.55
CA HIS A 426 19.32 3.35 -39.52
C HIS A 426 20.68 3.85 -39.01
N PRO A 427 20.88 5.16 -38.75
CA PRO A 427 22.14 5.68 -38.20
C PRO A 427 22.54 4.96 -36.91
N LEU A 428 21.57 4.64 -36.05
CA LEU A 428 21.84 3.95 -34.79
C LEU A 428 22.49 2.57 -34.97
N HIS A 429 22.21 1.87 -36.07
CA HIS A 429 22.86 0.60 -36.37
C HIS A 429 24.38 0.76 -36.49
N TYR A 430 24.83 1.77 -37.22
CA TYR A 430 26.25 2.03 -37.44
C TYR A 430 26.92 2.59 -36.20
N TYR A 431 26.20 3.45 -35.47
CA TYR A 431 26.67 4.01 -34.21
C TYR A 431 26.94 2.90 -33.17
N GLU A 432 26.00 1.95 -33.02
CA GLU A 432 26.14 0.80 -32.12
C GLU A 432 27.19 -0.21 -32.63
N LYS A 433 27.20 -0.49 -33.95
CA LYS A 433 28.13 -1.45 -34.59
C LYS A 433 29.59 -1.06 -34.39
N TYR A 434 29.89 0.23 -34.41
CA TYR A 434 31.26 0.75 -34.31
C TYR A 434 31.57 1.38 -32.95
N HIS A 435 30.71 1.16 -31.94
CA HIS A 435 30.91 1.65 -30.58
C HIS A 435 31.25 3.16 -30.54
N MET A 436 30.51 3.96 -31.31
CA MET A 436 30.72 5.39 -31.45
C MET A 436 30.22 6.18 -30.21
N ASP A 437 30.14 5.55 -29.05
CA ASP A 437 29.55 6.11 -27.82
C ASP A 437 30.30 7.35 -27.29
N ILE A 438 31.55 7.54 -27.74
CA ILE A 438 32.40 8.69 -27.42
C ILE A 438 32.05 9.96 -28.21
N VAL A 439 31.15 9.89 -29.19
CA VAL A 439 30.69 11.04 -29.98
C VAL A 439 29.18 11.24 -29.85
N ASP A 440 28.70 12.48 -29.95
CA ASP A 440 27.28 12.82 -29.77
C ASP A 440 26.39 12.19 -30.87
N TYR A 441 25.48 11.30 -30.46
CA TYR A 441 24.56 10.61 -31.37
C TYR A 441 23.67 11.57 -32.18
N SER A 442 23.15 12.64 -31.56
CA SER A 442 22.27 13.58 -32.26
C SER A 442 23.01 14.28 -33.39
N LYS A 443 24.28 14.65 -33.16
CA LYS A 443 25.14 15.24 -34.21
C LYS A 443 25.51 14.23 -35.30
N PHE A 444 25.71 12.97 -34.92
CA PHE A 444 25.98 11.90 -35.87
C PHE A 444 24.77 11.61 -36.74
N GLU A 445 23.58 11.46 -36.16
CA GLU A 445 22.33 11.23 -36.86
C GLU A 445 22.04 12.35 -37.87
N ASP A 446 22.15 13.60 -37.44
CA ASP A 446 22.00 14.76 -38.30
C ASP A 446 22.95 14.73 -39.49
N PHE A 447 24.21 14.38 -39.24
CA PHE A 447 25.22 14.27 -40.28
C PHE A 447 24.95 13.09 -41.20
N PHE A 448 24.49 11.97 -40.67
CA PHE A 448 24.21 10.74 -41.39
C PHE A 448 23.10 10.94 -42.42
N TRP A 449 22.01 11.60 -42.02
CA TRP A 449 20.91 11.89 -42.94
C TRP A 449 21.27 12.94 -43.99
N LYS A 450 22.10 13.93 -43.65
CA LYS A 450 22.56 14.98 -44.58
C LYS A 450 23.53 14.47 -45.65
N ASN A 451 24.14 13.31 -45.47
CA ASN A 451 25.10 12.70 -46.40
C ASN A 451 24.62 11.33 -46.90
N SER A 452 23.29 11.15 -47.02
CA SER A 452 22.65 9.89 -47.40
C SER A 452 23.03 9.37 -48.79
N ASP A 453 23.67 10.19 -49.62
CA ASP A 453 24.23 9.89 -50.94
C ASP A 453 25.56 9.12 -50.91
N LEU A 454 26.24 9.08 -49.76
CA LEU A 454 27.47 8.34 -49.56
C LEU A 454 27.21 6.91 -49.05
N ASN A 455 28.22 6.05 -49.17
CA ASN A 455 28.22 4.76 -48.50
C ASN A 455 28.19 4.98 -46.97
N LYS A 456 27.44 4.15 -46.22
CA LYS A 456 27.21 4.33 -44.78
C LYS A 456 28.49 4.28 -43.95
N GLU A 457 29.42 3.38 -44.28
CA GLU A 457 30.74 3.32 -43.69
C GLU A 457 31.58 4.57 -44.01
N GLU A 458 31.46 5.14 -45.23
CA GLU A 458 32.12 6.41 -45.59
C GLU A 458 31.54 7.59 -44.81
N ILE A 459 30.24 7.61 -44.54
CA ILE A 459 29.59 8.61 -43.69
C ILE A 459 30.18 8.57 -42.28
N CYS A 460 30.34 7.37 -41.70
CA CYS A 460 30.91 7.19 -40.37
C CYS A 460 32.34 7.72 -40.31
N LEU A 461 33.19 7.37 -41.28
CA LEU A 461 34.56 7.89 -41.37
C LEU A 461 34.60 9.42 -41.48
N LYS A 462 33.83 10.01 -42.40
CA LYS A 462 33.78 11.46 -42.57
C LYS A 462 33.25 12.20 -41.35
N PHE A 463 32.39 11.55 -40.55
CA PHE A 463 31.94 12.12 -39.29
C PHE A 463 33.06 12.11 -38.25
N LEU A 464 33.73 10.97 -38.09
CA LEU A 464 34.82 10.77 -37.13
C LEU A 464 36.09 11.59 -37.47
N ASP A 465 36.34 11.91 -38.75
CA ASP A 465 37.46 12.77 -39.19
C ASP A 465 37.43 14.19 -38.58
N LYS A 466 36.30 14.60 -37.99
CA LYS A 466 36.16 15.88 -37.29
C LYS A 466 36.76 15.87 -35.89
N TYR A 467 37.15 14.70 -35.41
CA TYR A 467 37.63 14.48 -34.05
C TYR A 467 39.06 13.93 -34.10
N ASP A 468 39.91 14.42 -33.20
CA ASP A 468 41.33 14.08 -33.06
C ASP A 468 41.53 13.44 -31.68
N ASP A 469 41.30 12.13 -31.61
CA ASP A 469 41.31 11.33 -30.40
C ASP A 469 41.84 9.91 -30.71
N GLU A 470 42.62 9.34 -29.79
CA GLU A 470 43.29 8.04 -29.97
C GLU A 470 42.28 6.88 -30.05
N GLU A 471 41.19 6.92 -29.29
CA GLU A 471 40.12 5.91 -29.33
C GLU A 471 39.33 6.01 -30.65
N ILE A 472 39.15 7.23 -31.17
CA ILE A 472 38.49 7.46 -32.46
C ILE A 472 39.32 6.91 -33.63
N GLU A 473 40.65 6.97 -33.56
CA GLU A 473 41.51 6.38 -34.59
C GLU A 473 41.38 4.84 -34.65
N GLU A 474 41.18 4.17 -33.52
CA GLU A 474 40.90 2.73 -33.49
C GLU A 474 39.58 2.39 -34.20
N ILE A 475 38.52 3.17 -33.93
CA ILE A 475 37.21 3.02 -34.59
C ILE A 475 37.33 3.28 -36.09
N LYS A 476 38.07 4.31 -36.51
CA LYS A 476 38.32 4.60 -37.94
C LYS A 476 39.02 3.43 -38.64
N GLU A 477 40.03 2.83 -38.01
CA GLU A 477 40.73 1.67 -38.57
C GLU A 477 39.81 0.44 -38.69
N GLU A 478 38.91 0.22 -37.73
CA GLU A 478 37.89 -0.83 -37.82
C GLU A 478 36.93 -0.61 -38.99
N ILE A 479 36.45 0.61 -39.19
CA ILE A 479 35.56 0.94 -40.31
C ILE A 479 36.29 0.76 -41.66
N LYS A 480 37.55 1.22 -41.78
CA LYS A 480 38.36 1.05 -43.01
C LYS A 480 38.57 -0.43 -43.38
N ARG A 481 38.75 -1.31 -42.39
CA ARG A 481 38.86 -2.76 -42.63
C ARG A 481 37.57 -3.34 -43.21
N ASN A 482 36.41 -2.86 -42.77
CA ASN A 482 35.11 -3.29 -43.27
C ASN A 482 34.79 -2.75 -44.68
N ILE A 483 35.38 -1.63 -45.11
CA ILE A 483 35.26 -1.11 -46.48
C ILE A 483 36.15 -1.88 -47.47
N SER A 484 37.23 -2.51 -46.99
CA SER A 484 38.25 -3.18 -47.81
C SER A 484 37.95 -4.67 -48.09
N LEU A 485 36.83 -5.18 -47.57
CA LEU A 485 36.27 -6.52 -47.78
C LEU A 485 35.06 -6.44 -48.70
#